data_AF-A0A3P0X5G8-F1
#
_entry.id   AF-A0A3P0X5G8-F1
#
_cell.length_a   1.000
_cell.length_b   1.000
_cell.length_c   1.000
_cell.angle_alpha   90.00
_cell.angle_beta   90.00
_cell.angle_gamma   90.00
#
_symmetry.space_group_name_H-M   'P 1'
#
loop_
_entity.id
_entity.type
_entity.pdbx_description
1 polymer ?
#
loop_
_entity_poly.entity_id
_entity_poly.type
_entity_poly.pdbx_seq_one_letter_code
_entity_poly.pdbx_strand_id
1 'polypeptide(L)'
;MVNNCANPKCNKPLHYLRDGRVFVFDVASARVGADGKRMRHLEHFWLCGDCAPLMTVERGAENGIVIRAKQVQRPPVRPAALAS
;
A
#
# COMPACT_ATOMS: atom_id res chain seq x y z
N MET A 1 -12.79 5.99 -5.34
CA MET A 1 -11.89 7.16 -5.37
C MET A 1 -11.20 7.22 -4.02
N VAL A 2 -9.89 7.50 -3.97
CA VAL A 2 -9.15 7.51 -2.71
C VAL A 2 -9.14 8.93 -2.17
N ASN A 3 -9.74 9.15 -1.00
CA ASN A 3 -9.92 10.48 -0.45
C ASN A 3 -9.02 10.72 0.78
N ASN A 4 -8.60 9.65 1.44
CA ASN A 4 -7.84 9.70 2.68
C ASN A 4 -6.73 8.65 2.67
N CYS A 5 -5.73 8.85 3.52
CA CYS A 5 -4.71 7.86 3.80
C CYS A 5 -5.36 6.56 4.27
N ALA A 6 -4.99 5.44 3.64
CA ALA A 6 -5.54 4.12 3.94
C ALA A 6 -5.24 3.67 5.38
N ASN A 7 -4.22 4.25 6.04
CA ASN A 7 -3.97 4.02 7.45
C ASN A 7 -5.07 4.67 8.31
N PRO A 8 -5.92 3.88 9.00
CA PRO A 8 -7.05 4.40 9.78
C PRO A 8 -6.60 5.27 10.97
N LYS A 9 -5.36 5.10 11.46
CA LYS A 9 -4.80 5.95 12.52
C LYS A 9 -4.38 7.34 12.03
N CYS A 10 -4.04 7.46 10.74
CA CYS A 10 -3.58 8.71 10.16
C CYS A 10 -4.74 9.50 9.55
N ASN A 11 -5.57 8.84 8.73
CA ASN A 11 -6.75 9.41 8.07
C ASN A 11 -6.53 10.77 7.34
N LYS A 12 -5.28 11.09 6.99
CA LYS A 12 -4.89 12.35 6.36
C LYS A 12 -5.61 12.51 5.01
N PRO A 13 -6.27 13.64 4.73
CA PRO A 13 -6.94 13.85 3.45
C PRO A 13 -5.94 13.92 2.30
N LEU A 14 -6.29 13.34 1.16
CA LEU A 14 -5.51 13.38 -0.07
C LEU A 14 -5.64 14.77 -0.70
N HIS A 15 -4.71 15.67 -0.39
CA HIS A 15 -4.60 16.97 -1.05
C HIS A 15 -3.82 16.88 -2.37
N TYR A 16 -2.73 16.10 -2.40
CA TYR A 16 -1.88 15.91 -3.58
C TYR A 16 -1.32 14.50 -3.65
N LEU A 17 -1.46 13.87 -4.83
CA LEU A 17 -0.93 12.52 -5.12
C LEU A 17 0.60 12.43 -5.06
N ARG A 18 1.32 13.56 -5.13
CA ARG A 18 2.79 13.59 -5.05
C ARG A 18 3.33 13.26 -3.65
N ASP A 19 2.54 13.46 -2.61
CA ASP A 19 2.99 13.26 -1.22
C ASP A 19 2.57 11.90 -0.68
N GLY A 20 3.16 10.82 -1.21
CA GLY A 20 2.87 9.46 -0.75
C GLY A 20 3.09 8.38 -1.79
N ARG A 21 2.38 7.26 -1.61
CA ARG A 21 2.45 6.11 -2.51
C ARG A 21 1.07 5.51 -2.73
N VAL A 22 0.75 5.25 -4.00
CA VAL A 22 -0.48 4.56 -4.41
C VAL A 22 -0.18 3.07 -4.60
N PHE A 23 -1.07 2.24 -4.09
CA PHE A 23 -1.09 0.79 -4.26
C PHE A 23 -2.36 0.44 -5.03
N VAL A 24 -2.23 -0.36 -6.08
CA VAL A 24 -3.34 -0.77 -6.95
C VAL A 24 -3.45 -2.27 -6.90
N PHE A 25 -4.64 -2.78 -6.61
CA PHE A 25 -4.92 -4.21 -6.52
C PHE A 25 -6.03 -4.59 -7.49
N ASP A 26 -5.78 -5.63 -8.29
CA ASP A 26 -6.81 -6.26 -9.12
C ASP A 26 -7.67 -7.15 -8.25
N VAL A 27 -8.92 -6.75 -8.06
CA VAL A 27 -9.90 -7.49 -7.26
C VAL A 27 -10.89 -8.06 -8.26
N ALA A 28 -10.94 -9.39 -8.32
CA ALA A 28 -11.91 -10.08 -9.15
C ALA A 28 -13.30 -9.71 -8.63
N SER A 29 -14.06 -8.91 -9.40
CA SER A 29 -15.44 -8.64 -9.03
C SER A 29 -16.24 -9.92 -9.25
N ALA A 30 -17.10 -10.25 -8.29
CA ALA A 30 -18.15 -11.26 -8.49
C ALA A 30 -19.16 -10.83 -9.56
N ARG A 31 -19.11 -9.58 -10.02
CA ARG A 31 -19.99 -9.05 -11.06
C ARG A 31 -19.51 -9.54 -12.42
N VAL A 32 -20.39 -10.31 -13.06
CA VAL A 32 -20.27 -10.71 -14.45
C VAL A 32 -20.80 -9.55 -15.30
N GLY A 33 -19.96 -9.01 -16.20
CA GLY A 33 -20.41 -7.98 -17.13
C GLY A 33 -21.45 -8.53 -18.12
N ALA A 34 -22.14 -7.67 -18.84
CA ALA A 34 -23.17 -8.05 -19.82
C ALA A 34 -22.66 -9.07 -20.86
N ASP A 35 -21.36 -9.04 -21.18
CA ASP A 35 -20.68 -9.98 -22.08
C ASP A 35 -20.20 -11.29 -21.43
N GLY A 36 -20.63 -11.63 -20.21
CA GLY A 36 -20.24 -12.87 -19.54
C GLY A 36 -18.80 -12.89 -18.99
N LYS A 37 -18.00 -11.84 -19.22
CA LYS A 37 -16.65 -11.69 -18.62
C LYS A 37 -16.74 -11.21 -17.18
N ARG A 38 -15.95 -11.83 -16.29
CA ARG A 38 -15.70 -11.31 -14.93
C ARG A 38 -15.11 -9.91 -15.04
N MET A 39 -15.83 -8.93 -14.50
CA MET A 39 -15.38 -7.54 -14.50
C MET A 39 -14.25 -7.43 -13.48
N ARG A 40 -13.03 -7.10 -13.93
CA ARG A 40 -11.91 -6.86 -13.01
C ARG A 40 -12.05 -5.45 -12.45
N HIS A 41 -12.12 -5.30 -11.13
CA HIS A 41 -12.19 -4.00 -10.48
C HIS A 41 -10.83 -3.71 -9.85
N LEU A 42 -10.21 -2.61 -10.26
CA LEU A 42 -8.99 -2.10 -9.65
C LEU A 42 -9.35 -1.28 -8.39
N GLU A 43 -8.98 -1.79 -7.22
CA GLU A 43 -9.03 -1.01 -5.99
C GLU A 43 -7.72 -0.24 -5.79
N HIS A 44 -7.86 1.04 -5.49
CA HIS A 44 -6.74 1.96 -5.29
C HIS A 44 -6.66 2.30 -3.81
N PHE A 45 -5.46 2.23 -3.22
CA PHE A 45 -5.18 2.64 -1.86
C PHE A 45 -4.01 3.61 -1.86
N TRP A 46 -4.05 4.64 -1.01
CA TRP A 46 -2.98 5.62 -0.91
C TRP A 46 -2.50 5.71 0.53
N LEU A 47 -1.18 5.69 0.72
CA LEU A 47 -0.54 6.06 1.97
C LEU A 47 0.15 7.40 1.78
N CYS A 48 -0.06 8.34 2.70
CA CYS A 48 0.62 9.65 2.70
C CYS A 48 2.15 9.51 2.84
N GLY A 49 2.89 10.60 2.60
CA GLY A 49 4.36 10.65 2.72
C GLY A 49 4.90 10.15 4.07
N ASP A 50 4.14 10.30 5.16
CA ASP A 50 4.52 9.84 6.51
C ASP A 50 4.30 8.33 6.70
N CYS A 51 3.22 7.78 6.15
CA CYS A 51 2.85 6.37 6.32
C CYS A 51 3.52 5.45 5.29
N ALA A 52 3.71 5.93 4.06
CA ALA A 52 4.31 5.17 2.96
C ALA A 52 5.72 4.59 3.26
N PRO A 53 6.63 5.25 3.99
CA PRO A 53 7.92 4.66 4.34
C PRO A 53 7.83 3.61 5.46
N LEU A 54 6.85 3.72 6.36
CA LEU A 54 6.71 2.85 7.53
C LEU A 54 5.79 1.66 7.29
N MET A 55 4.88 1.77 6.32
CA MET A 55 3.81 0.81 6.09
C MET A 55 3.69 0.47 4.61
N THR A 56 3.09 -0.67 4.34
CA THR A 56 2.75 -1.14 3.01
C THR A 56 1.33 -1.68 3.01
N VAL A 57 0.65 -1.57 1.88
CA VAL A 57 -0.64 -2.22 1.66
C VAL A 57 -0.35 -3.53 0.93
N GLU A 58 -0.94 -4.63 1.38
CA GLU A 58 -0.75 -5.97 0.81
C GLU A 58 -2.09 -6.72 0.73
N ARG A 59 -2.17 -7.69 -0.18
CA ARG A 59 -3.31 -8.60 -0.26
C ARG A 59 -3.14 -9.72 0.77
N GLY A 60 -4.07 -9.83 1.70
CA GLY A 60 -4.18 -10.91 2.67
C GLY A 60 -4.72 -12.21 2.06
N ALA A 61 -4.67 -13.29 2.85
CA ALA A 61 -5.02 -14.64 2.40
C ALA A 61 -6.47 -14.80 1.92
N GLU A 62 -7.42 -14.02 2.48
CA GLU A 62 -8.85 -14.13 2.19
C GLU A 62 -9.34 -13.09 1.17
N ASN A 63 -8.50 -12.69 0.21
CA ASN A 63 -8.75 -11.56 -0.70
C ASN A 63 -8.93 -10.18 -0.03
N GLY A 64 -8.87 -10.08 1.30
CA GLY A 64 -8.88 -8.82 2.03
C GLY A 64 -7.59 -8.02 1.81
N ILE A 65 -7.69 -6.70 1.86
CA ILE A 65 -6.53 -5.80 1.82
C ILE A 65 -6.10 -5.48 3.25
N VAL A 66 -4.81 -5.66 3.55
CA VAL A 66 -4.23 -5.43 4.89
C VAL A 66 -3.08 -4.44 4.83
N ILE A 67 -2.95 -3.63 5.87
CA ILE A 67 -1.82 -2.71 6.03
C ILE A 67 -0.82 -3.36 6.97
N ARG A 68 0.41 -3.55 6.51
CA ARG A 68 1.50 -4.09 7.31
C ARG A 68 2.58 -3.05 7.54
N ALA A 69 3.19 -3.06 8.71
CA ALA A 69 4.40 -2.31 8.95
C ALA A 69 5.53 -2.91 8.09
N LYS A 70 6.28 -2.05 7.39
CA LYS A 70 7.50 -2.45 6.73
C LYS A 70 8.51 -2.77 7.81
N GLN A 71 9.05 -3.99 7.80
CA GLN A 71 10.24 -4.26 8.59
C GLN A 71 11.36 -3.44 7.96
N VAL A 72 11.77 -2.36 8.64
CA VAL A 72 12.97 -1.63 8.30
C VAL A 72 14.11 -2.61 8.52
N GLN A 73 14.55 -3.26 7.44
CA GLN A 73 15.81 -3.99 7.47
C GLN A 73 16.86 -2.93 7.82
N ARG A 74 17.31 -2.94 9.08
CA ARG A 74 18.40 -2.09 9.53
C ARG A 74 19.56 -2.45 8.58
N PRO A 75 20.10 -1.50 7.80
CA PRO A 75 21.21 -1.83 6.93
C PRO A 75 22.30 -2.46 7.80
N PRO A 76 22.94 -3.56 7.35
CA PRO A 76 24.01 -4.17 8.14
C PRO A 76 25.05 -3.08 8.40
N VAL A 77 25.19 -2.69 9.66
CA VAL A 77 26.23 -1.78 10.10
C VAL A 77 27.55 -2.47 9.79
N ARG A 78 28.23 -2.02 8.74
CA ARG A 78 29.60 -2.46 8.47
C ARG A 78 30.42 -1.96 9.65
N PRO A 79 31.07 -2.83 10.45
CA PRO A 79 32.00 -2.36 11.45
C PRO A 79 33.10 -1.57 10.71
N ALA A 80 33.37 -0.35 11.18
CA ALA A 80 34.47 0.44 10.68
C ALA A 80 35.75 -0.38 10.87
N ALA A 81 36.36 -0.79 9.76
CA ALA A 81 37.61 -1.52 9.78
C ALA A 81 38.65 -0.65 10.52
N LEU A 82 39.17 -1.19 11.62
CA LEU A 82 40.25 -0.59 12.39
C LEU A 82 41.48 -0.54 11.47
N ALA A 83 41.90 0.67 11.10
CA ALA A 83 43.14 0.89 10.38
C ALA A 83 44.33 0.54 11.29
N SER A 84 45.31 -0.17 10.73
CA SER A 84 46.66 -0.38 11.30
C SER A 84 47.68 -0.05 10.23
#